data_AF-A0A820RLU8-F1
#
_entry.id   AF-A0A820RLU8-F1
#
_cell.length_a   1.000
_cell.length_b   1.000
_cell.length_c   1.000
_cell.angle_alpha   90.00
_cell.angle_beta   90.00
_cell.angle_gamma   90.00
#
_symmetry.space_group_name_H-M   'P 1'
#
loop_
_entity.id
_entity.type
_entity.pdbx_description
1 polymer ?
#
loop_
_entity_poly.entity_id
_entity_poly.type
_entity_poly.pdbx_seq_one_letter_code
_entity_poly.pdbx_strand_id
1 'polypeptide(L)'
;NEFASTQIPWIMCNGHAANSTIETCNGCNCFDDGWMDQHRRDHPDQPMLYTENWGWFQPWGQALGIRTPQDLSYSAGEWFAGGGAYLSYYMWHGGNHYGRTGGSCLTTASSDDVHLRVDGTPNEPKYTHLGRLQHLVTEHAQ
;
A
#
# COMPACT_ATOMS: atom_id res chain seq x y z
N ASN A 1 5.07 20.66 17.93
CA ASN A 1 4.70 20.27 16.56
C ASN A 1 5.04 21.40 15.62
N GLU A 2 5.92 21.12 14.65
CA GLU A 2 6.30 22.06 13.59
C GLU A 2 5.20 22.19 12.51
N PHE A 3 4.16 21.35 12.58
CA PHE A 3 3.01 21.37 11.69
C PHE A 3 1.84 22.19 12.25
N ALA A 4 0.98 22.65 11.34
CA ALA A 4 -0.27 23.31 11.68
C ALA A 4 -1.13 22.43 12.61
N SER A 5 -1.77 23.05 13.60
CA SER A 5 -2.65 22.34 14.52
C SER A 5 -3.90 21.84 13.79
N THR A 6 -4.07 20.52 13.79
CA THR A 6 -5.23 19.81 13.25
C THR A 6 -5.81 18.89 14.33
N GLN A 7 -7.08 18.50 14.19
CA GLN A 7 -7.72 17.51 15.06
C GLN A 7 -7.45 16.05 14.62
N ILE A 8 -6.58 15.87 13.62
CA ILE A 8 -6.26 14.58 12.99
C ILE A 8 -4.74 14.36 13.01
N PRO A 9 -4.27 13.12 13.21
CA PRO A 9 -2.85 12.82 13.27
C PRO A 9 -2.17 13.06 11.92
N TRP A 10 -0.91 13.48 11.98
CA TRP A 10 -0.02 13.52 10.82
C TRP A 10 0.76 12.22 10.72
N ILE A 11 0.88 11.69 9.51
CA ILE A 11 1.69 10.51 9.20
C ILE A 11 2.75 10.89 8.16
N MET A 12 3.90 10.21 8.17
CA MET A 12 4.94 10.40 7.17
C MET A 12 5.56 9.06 6.76
N CYS A 13 5.49 8.75 5.48
CA CYS A 13 6.03 7.51 4.93
C CYS A 13 7.56 7.51 4.96
N ASN A 14 8.14 6.39 5.41
CA ASN A 14 9.57 6.27 5.70
C ASN A 14 10.09 7.43 6.56
N GLY A 15 9.24 7.89 7.48
CA GLY A 15 9.36 9.16 8.16
C GLY A 15 10.19 9.16 9.43
N HIS A 16 11.13 8.23 9.59
CA HIS A 16 11.86 7.99 10.84
C HIS A 16 12.56 9.25 11.41
N ALA A 17 12.84 10.25 10.57
CA ALA A 17 13.44 11.52 10.99
C ALA A 17 12.45 12.61 11.43
N ALA A 18 11.13 12.41 11.28
CA ALA A 18 10.12 13.40 11.65
C ALA A 18 9.55 13.17 13.05
N ASN A 19 9.95 14.03 13.98
CA ASN A 19 9.58 13.92 15.39
C ASN A 19 8.10 14.18 15.71
N SER A 20 7.29 14.67 14.76
CA SER A 20 5.88 15.06 15.03
C SER A 20 4.85 14.36 14.16
N THR A 21 5.24 13.25 13.53
CA THR A 21 4.37 12.40 12.74
C THR A 21 4.48 10.95 13.17
N ILE A 22 3.46 10.15 12.90
CA ILE A 22 3.58 8.68 12.95
C ILE A 22 4.34 8.23 11.71
N GLU A 23 5.44 7.52 11.92
CA GLU A 23 6.19 6.89 10.82
C GLU A 23 5.37 5.76 10.21
N THR A 24 5.36 5.66 8.87
CA THR A 24 4.63 4.60 8.16
C THR A 24 5.52 3.88 7.16
N CYS A 25 5.13 2.65 6.81
CA CYS A 25 5.89 1.81 5.89
C CYS A 25 5.34 1.87 4.45
N ASN A 26 6.25 1.81 3.48
CA ASN A 26 5.97 1.61 2.07
C ASN A 26 6.85 0.47 1.54
N GLY A 27 6.31 -0.42 0.72
CA GLY A 27 7.07 -1.56 0.23
C GLY A 27 6.22 -2.64 -0.42
N CYS A 28 6.88 -3.72 -0.84
CA CYS A 28 6.19 -4.95 -1.21
C CYS A 28 5.83 -5.78 0.01
N ASN A 29 6.65 -5.79 1.07
CA ASN A 29 6.34 -6.54 2.28
C ASN A 29 6.94 -5.93 3.55
N CYS A 30 6.23 -4.99 4.18
CA CYS A 30 6.65 -4.35 5.43
C CYS A 30 6.75 -5.29 6.65
N PHE A 31 6.20 -6.50 6.58
CA PHE A 31 6.39 -7.51 7.61
C PHE A 31 7.75 -8.20 7.44
N ASP A 32 7.96 -8.86 6.29
CA ASP A 32 9.20 -9.60 5.99
C ASP A 32 10.44 -8.71 5.87
N ASP A 33 10.27 -7.46 5.41
CA ASP A 33 11.35 -6.47 5.32
C ASP A 33 11.84 -6.01 6.71
N GLY A 34 11.19 -6.45 7.80
CA GLY A 34 11.59 -6.20 9.18
C GLY A 34 11.17 -4.83 9.73
N TRP A 35 10.43 -4.03 8.95
CA TRP A 35 9.96 -2.72 9.37
C TRP A 35 9.06 -2.83 10.60
N MET A 36 8.15 -3.81 10.62
CA MET A 36 7.23 -4.01 11.75
C MET A 36 7.96 -4.19 13.08
N ASP A 37 8.99 -5.03 13.10
CA ASP A 37 9.78 -5.29 14.30
C ASP A 37 10.60 -4.08 14.75
N GLN A 38 11.10 -3.29 13.79
CA GLN A 38 11.80 -2.04 14.10
C GLN A 38 10.84 -1.02 14.71
N HIS A 39 9.67 -0.80 14.08
CA HIS A 39 8.69 0.18 14.54
C HIS A 39 8.17 -0.14 15.94
N ARG A 40 7.90 -1.42 16.25
CA ARG A 40 7.50 -1.81 17.62
C ARG A 40 8.57 -1.51 18.68
N ARG A 41 9.86 -1.62 18.33
CA ARG A 41 10.95 -1.32 19.25
C ARG A 41 11.11 0.17 19.50
N ASP A 42 11.06 0.97 18.43
CA ASP A 42 11.35 2.40 18.49
C ASP A 42 10.13 3.23 18.91
N HIS A 43 8.93 2.76 18.57
CA HIS A 43 7.66 3.47 18.73
C HIS A 43 6.57 2.53 19.31
N PRO A 44 6.76 1.95 20.52
CA PRO A 44 5.86 0.95 21.08
C PRO A 44 4.43 1.45 21.32
N ASP A 45 4.24 2.76 21.46
CA ASP A 45 2.94 3.41 21.68
C ASP A 45 2.29 3.94 20.39
N GLN A 46 2.92 3.73 19.22
CA GLN A 46 2.37 4.17 17.93
C GLN A 46 1.77 3.00 17.14
N PRO A 47 0.68 3.23 16.39
CA PRO A 47 0.11 2.21 15.53
C PRO A 47 1.01 1.97 14.32
N MET A 48 1.11 0.71 13.91
CA MET A 48 1.82 0.32 12.69
C MET A 48 0.92 0.58 11.48
N LEU A 49 1.37 1.45 10.57
CA LEU A 49 0.60 1.86 9.38
C LEU A 49 1.39 1.52 8.11
N TYR A 50 0.76 0.78 7.20
CA TYR A 50 1.32 0.41 5.90
C TYR A 50 0.66 1.26 4.80
N THR A 51 1.30 2.38 4.46
CA THR A 51 0.72 3.40 3.59
C THR A 51 0.76 3.05 2.10
N GLU A 52 1.72 2.22 1.67
CA GLU A 52 1.81 1.80 0.27
C GLU A 52 2.26 0.34 0.13
N ASN A 53 1.28 -0.56 0.04
CA ASN A 53 1.50 -1.94 -0.39
C ASN A 53 1.51 -2.01 -1.92
N TRP A 54 2.70 -2.11 -2.53
CA TRP A 54 2.89 -1.83 -3.95
C TRP A 54 2.36 -2.92 -4.91
N GLY A 55 1.67 -2.50 -5.97
CA GLY A 55 1.28 -3.34 -7.13
C GLY A 55 2.16 -3.20 -8.37
N TRP A 56 2.84 -2.04 -8.51
CA TRP A 56 3.72 -1.61 -9.61
C TRP A 56 3.10 -0.72 -10.69
N PHE A 57 3.94 0.10 -11.32
CA PHE A 57 3.61 1.01 -12.43
C PHE A 57 4.16 0.48 -13.74
N GLN A 58 3.69 1.01 -14.88
CA GLN A 58 4.16 0.56 -16.19
C GLN A 58 5.07 1.58 -16.90
N PRO A 59 6.36 1.25 -17.15
CA PRO A 59 7.24 2.06 -17.99
C PRO A 59 7.08 1.76 -19.48
N TRP A 60 7.35 2.76 -20.33
CA TRP A 60 7.47 2.54 -21.79
C TRP A 60 8.62 1.58 -22.11
N GLY A 61 8.37 0.63 -23.02
CA GLY A 61 9.38 -0.30 -23.51
C GLY A 61 9.77 -1.42 -22.54
N GLN A 62 9.11 -1.52 -21.38
CA GLN A 62 9.31 -2.58 -20.39
C GLN A 62 8.16 -3.59 -20.42
N ALA A 63 8.41 -4.79 -19.90
CA ALA A 63 7.35 -5.78 -19.67
C ALA A 63 6.36 -5.30 -18.60
N LEU A 64 5.18 -5.93 -18.55
CA LEU A 64 4.18 -5.61 -17.54
C LEU A 64 4.70 -5.94 -16.15
N GLY A 65 4.71 -4.97 -15.24
CA GLY A 65 4.96 -5.23 -13.82
C GLY A 65 3.78 -5.99 -13.23
N ILE A 66 3.96 -7.28 -12.94
CA ILE A 66 2.91 -8.13 -12.39
C ILE A 66 3.25 -8.48 -10.95
N ARG A 67 2.28 -8.29 -10.05
CA ARG A 67 2.34 -8.79 -8.68
C ARG A 67 1.17 -9.71 -8.42
N THR A 68 1.45 -10.98 -8.13
CA THR A 68 0.39 -12.00 -8.10
C THR A 68 -0.62 -11.76 -6.98
N PRO A 69 -1.88 -12.20 -7.14
CA PRO A 69 -2.88 -12.14 -6.07
C PRO A 69 -2.42 -12.86 -4.79
N GLN A 70 -1.70 -13.98 -4.92
CA GLN A 70 -1.18 -14.75 -3.80
C GLN A 70 -0.17 -13.93 -3.00
N ASP A 71 0.79 -13.32 -3.68
CA ASP A 71 1.84 -12.50 -3.05
C ASP A 71 1.25 -11.27 -2.34
N LEU A 72 0.35 -10.54 -3.00
CA LEU A 72 -0.37 -9.41 -2.38
C LEU A 72 -1.21 -9.85 -1.18
N SER A 73 -1.90 -10.99 -1.28
CA SER A 73 -2.72 -11.50 -0.18
C SER A 73 -1.89 -11.99 1.00
N TYR A 74 -0.70 -12.55 0.74
CA TYR A 74 0.23 -12.98 1.77
C TYR A 74 0.74 -11.77 2.56
N SER A 75 1.29 -10.77 1.85
CA SER A 75 1.78 -9.53 2.45
C SER A 75 0.71 -8.79 3.26
N ALA A 76 -0.52 -8.70 2.75
CA ALA A 76 -1.61 -8.07 3.48
C ALA A 76 -2.09 -8.92 4.67
N GLY A 77 -2.20 -10.24 4.51
CA GLY A 77 -2.68 -11.15 5.53
C GLY A 77 -1.73 -11.22 6.74
N GLU A 78 -0.44 -11.37 6.49
CA GLU A 78 0.56 -11.40 7.57
C GLU A 78 0.71 -10.04 8.26
N TRP A 79 0.56 -8.94 7.53
CA TRP A 79 0.55 -7.60 8.11
C TRP A 79 -0.52 -7.46 9.20
N PHE A 80 -1.76 -7.86 8.88
CA PHE A 80 -2.85 -7.82 9.86
C PHE A 80 -2.69 -8.88 10.95
N ALA A 81 -2.22 -10.10 10.61
CA ALA A 81 -1.92 -11.13 11.61
C ALA A 81 -0.82 -10.69 12.60
N GLY A 82 0.13 -9.87 12.14
CA GLY A 82 1.13 -9.20 12.95
C GLY A 82 0.58 -8.02 13.76
N GLY A 83 -0.71 -7.72 13.73
CA GLY A 83 -1.27 -6.58 14.46
C GLY A 83 -1.01 -5.23 13.80
N GLY A 84 -0.73 -5.21 12.49
CA GLY A 84 -0.78 -3.99 11.69
C GLY A 84 -2.17 -3.36 11.75
N ALA A 85 -2.25 -2.04 11.95
CA ALA A 85 -3.52 -1.35 12.19
C ALA A 85 -4.15 -0.79 10.92
N TYR A 86 -3.34 -0.57 9.87
CA TYR A 86 -3.78 0.03 8.62
C TYR A 86 -2.96 -0.50 7.45
N LEU A 87 -3.60 -0.69 6.31
CA LEU A 87 -2.96 -1.02 5.04
C LEU A 87 -3.64 -0.29 3.89
N SER A 88 -2.85 0.27 2.99
CA SER A 88 -3.32 0.87 1.74
C SER A 88 -2.66 0.23 0.53
N TYR A 89 -3.48 -0.26 -0.39
CA TYR A 89 -3.01 -0.82 -1.66
C TYR A 89 -2.62 0.29 -2.62
N TYR A 90 -1.34 0.31 -3.01
CA TYR A 90 -0.79 1.27 -3.95
C TYR A 90 -0.43 0.56 -5.27
N MET A 91 -1.36 0.41 -6.23
CA MET A 91 -2.68 1.03 -6.30
C MET A 91 -3.82 0.04 -6.09
N TRP A 92 -4.95 0.53 -5.58
CA TRP A 92 -6.22 -0.17 -5.75
C TRP A 92 -6.75 0.00 -7.18
N HIS A 93 -6.75 1.24 -7.67
CA HIS A 93 -7.01 1.59 -9.07
C HIS A 93 -5.97 2.62 -9.52
N GLY A 94 -5.20 2.28 -10.57
CA GLY A 94 -4.16 3.17 -11.09
C GLY A 94 -4.69 4.23 -12.06
N GLY A 95 -5.74 3.92 -12.83
CA GLY A 95 -6.29 4.82 -13.83
C GLY A 95 -5.32 5.15 -14.96
N ASN A 96 -5.46 6.37 -15.51
CA ASN A 96 -4.73 6.81 -16.70
C ASN A 96 -4.09 8.20 -16.49
N HIS A 97 -2.86 8.35 -16.97
CA HIS A 97 -2.19 9.64 -17.14
C HIS A 97 -2.72 10.35 -18.39
N TYR A 98 -3.74 11.18 -18.23
CA TYR A 98 -4.26 11.99 -19.33
C TYR A 98 -3.38 13.20 -19.63
N GLY A 99 -3.40 13.66 -20.89
CA GLY A 99 -2.67 14.84 -21.31
C GLY A 99 -1.16 14.62 -21.39
N ARG A 100 -0.37 15.59 -20.90
CA ARG A 100 1.09 15.65 -21.12
C ARG A 100 1.90 16.07 -19.89
N THR A 101 1.29 16.05 -18.71
CA THR A 101 1.93 16.45 -17.44
C THR A 101 2.08 15.27 -16.48
N GLY A 102 2.04 14.04 -17.00
CA GLY A 102 2.34 12.82 -16.24
C GLY A 102 3.84 12.61 -16.06
N GLY A 103 4.21 11.53 -15.35
CA GLY A 103 5.62 11.21 -15.08
C GLY A 103 6.40 10.81 -16.34
N SER A 104 7.71 11.09 -16.32
CA SER A 104 8.60 10.70 -17.42
C SER A 104 8.69 9.18 -17.55
N CYS A 105 8.72 8.70 -18.79
CA CYS A 105 8.86 7.27 -19.13
C CYS A 105 7.75 6.35 -18.59
N LEU A 106 6.65 6.89 -18.04
CA LEU A 106 5.47 6.13 -17.63
C LEU A 106 4.48 6.02 -18.79
N THR A 107 3.85 4.86 -18.94
CA THR A 107 2.78 4.67 -19.92
C THR A 107 1.55 5.50 -19.58
N THR A 108 0.67 5.68 -20.58
CA THR A 108 -0.63 6.34 -20.38
C THR A 108 -1.50 5.57 -19.39
N ALA A 109 -1.53 4.23 -19.49
CA ALA A 109 -2.05 3.38 -18.42
C ALA A 109 -1.08 3.45 -17.22
N SER A 110 -1.52 3.93 -16.05
CA SER A 110 -0.60 4.11 -14.91
C SER A 110 -0.17 2.77 -14.31
N SER A 111 -1.16 1.99 -13.87
CA SER A 111 -1.00 0.64 -13.28
C SER A 111 -2.22 -0.20 -13.64
N ASP A 112 -2.07 -1.16 -14.57
CA ASP A 112 -3.19 -2.01 -15.02
C ASP A 112 -3.29 -3.35 -14.28
N ASP A 113 -2.15 -3.93 -13.86
CA ASP A 113 -2.14 -5.16 -13.05
C ASP A 113 -2.37 -4.88 -11.55
N VAL A 114 -3.40 -4.12 -11.21
CA VAL A 114 -3.81 -3.86 -9.82
C VAL A 114 -5.23 -4.38 -9.58
N HIS A 115 -5.91 -3.99 -8.49
CA HIS A 115 -7.21 -4.58 -8.13
C HIS A 115 -8.32 -4.23 -9.14
N LEU A 116 -8.33 -2.99 -9.62
CA LEU A 116 -9.16 -2.54 -10.73
C LEU A 116 -8.29 -2.19 -11.93
N ARG A 117 -8.68 -2.67 -13.11
CA ARG A 117 -8.05 -2.32 -14.39
C ARG A 117 -8.18 -0.83 -14.68
N VAL A 118 -7.43 -0.34 -15.67
CA VAL A 118 -7.45 1.09 -16.06
C VAL A 118 -8.81 1.57 -16.57
N ASP A 119 -9.67 0.66 -17.04
CA ASP A 119 -11.05 0.94 -17.45
C ASP A 119 -12.06 0.87 -16.29
N GLY A 120 -11.60 0.57 -15.08
CA GLY A 120 -12.43 0.45 -13.87
C GLY A 120 -13.06 -0.93 -13.68
N THR A 121 -12.83 -1.89 -14.58
CA THR A 121 -13.35 -3.25 -14.41
C THR A 121 -12.53 -4.05 -13.37
N PRO A 122 -13.14 -5.02 -12.67
CA PRO A 122 -12.42 -5.91 -11.76
C PRO A 122 -11.27 -6.65 -12.46
N ASN A 123 -10.06 -6.61 -11.89
CA ASN A 123 -8.96 -7.45 -12.35
C ASN A 123 -9.03 -8.82 -11.66
N GLU A 124 -9.68 -9.78 -12.29
CA GLU A 124 -9.77 -11.14 -11.73
C GLU A 124 -8.53 -11.99 -12.04
N PRO A 125 -8.08 -12.84 -11.08
CA PRO A 125 -8.73 -13.13 -9.81
C PRO A 125 -8.33 -12.19 -8.65
N LYS A 126 -7.53 -11.15 -8.91
CA LYS A 126 -6.96 -10.27 -7.88
C LYS A 126 -8.02 -9.55 -7.06
N TYR A 127 -9.00 -8.95 -7.73
CA TYR A 127 -10.11 -8.24 -7.10
C TYR A 127 -10.88 -9.13 -6.13
N THR A 128 -11.39 -10.28 -6.60
CA THR A 128 -12.17 -11.18 -5.74
C THR A 128 -11.31 -11.83 -4.65
N HIS A 129 -10.07 -12.23 -4.96
CA HIS A 129 -9.18 -12.88 -3.99
C HIS A 129 -8.84 -11.96 -2.81
N LEU A 130 -8.48 -10.71 -3.09
CA LEU A 130 -8.15 -9.72 -2.06
C LEU A 130 -9.40 -9.22 -1.35
N GLY A 131 -10.53 -9.09 -2.04
CA GLY A 131 -11.82 -8.78 -1.41
C GLY A 131 -12.21 -9.83 -0.37
N ARG A 132 -12.05 -11.13 -0.68
CA ARG A 132 -12.28 -12.22 0.30
C ARG A 132 -11.35 -12.13 1.51
N LEU A 133 -10.07 -11.82 1.30
CA LEU A 133 -9.14 -11.58 2.40
C LEU A 133 -9.64 -10.45 3.31
N GLN A 134 -10.06 -9.32 2.75
CA GLN A 134 -10.55 -8.19 3.54
C GLN A 134 -11.81 -8.52 4.36
N HIS A 135 -12.71 -9.32 3.81
CA HIS A 135 -13.85 -9.86 4.56
C HIS A 135 -13.39 -10.71 5.75
N LEU A 136 -12.44 -11.62 5.54
CA LEU A 136 -11.89 -12.46 6.62
C LEU A 136 -11.20 -11.62 7.71
N VAL A 137 -10.40 -10.61 7.32
CA VAL A 137 -9.75 -9.70 8.28
C VAL A 137 -10.80 -8.96 9.11
N THR A 138 -11.88 -8.48 8.48
CA THR A 138 -12.96 -7.77 9.17
C THR A 138 -13.75 -8.68 10.11
N GLU A 139 -14.07 -9.90 9.66
CA GLU A 139 -14.81 -10.90 10.46
C GLU A 139 -14.02 -11.38 11.69
N HIS A 140 -12.69 -11.31 11.64
CA HIS A 140 -11.80 -11.77 12.71
C HIS A 140 -11.05 -10.65 13.43
N ALA A 141 -11.34 -9.38 13.14
CA ALA A 141 -10.80 -8.25 13.88
C ALA A 141 -11.36 -8.26 15.32
N GLN A 142 -10.45 -8.27 16.31
CA GLN A 142 -10.79 -8.25 17.74
C GLN A 142 -10.64 -6.83 18.32
#